data_AF-A0A524GUR4-F1
#
_entry.id   AF-A0A524GUR4-F1
#
_cell.length_a   1.000
_cell.length_b   1.000
_cell.length_c   1.000
_cell.angle_alpha   90.00
_cell.angle_beta   90.00
_cell.angle_gamma   90.00
#
_symmetry.space_group_name_H-M   'P 1'
#
loop_
_entity.id
_entity.type
_entity.pdbx_description
1 polymer ?
#
loop_
_entity_poly.entity_id
_entity_poly.type
_entity_poly.pdbx_seq_one_letter_code
_entity_poly.pdbx_strand_id
1 'polypeptide(L)'
;CSEKQLADIAEKYLFAAIKAGEIYRKIEKSKGAGNFVTEVSMDEVAQPQTPVELFFILNMLGNEGVPLQTIAPKFSGRFNKGVDYVGDPMKFALEFEEDLMIVAFAVSEFGLSENLKISIHSGSDKFAIYPHIGALLKKHDKGVHLKTAGTTWLEEVIGLAEAGDKALDFAKEIYIKSLEKIEELCAPYADVIDIDDNALPSAGEVSVWNGRKFASSLRHDQGNPDYNPNMRQLIHVAYKLAAQKTEFYFRLLEEHEEVVSECVFDNIYNRHICRLFL
;
A
#
# COMPACT_ATOMS: atom_id res chain seq x y z
N CYS A 1 -21.39 23.40 7.41
CA CYS A 1 -21.39 22.31 8.41
C CYS A 1 -22.39 22.68 9.50
N SER A 2 -23.32 21.78 9.88
CA SER A 2 -24.22 22.01 11.02
C SER A 2 -23.52 21.71 12.34
N GLU A 3 -24.04 22.21 13.46
CA GLU A 3 -23.50 21.93 14.80
C GLU A 3 -23.46 20.42 15.10
N LYS A 4 -24.50 19.68 14.71
CA LYS A 4 -24.54 18.23 14.84
C LYS A 4 -23.43 17.55 14.04
N GLN A 5 -23.22 17.94 12.78
CA GLN A 5 -22.15 17.37 11.95
C GLN A 5 -20.77 17.63 12.57
N LEU A 6 -20.53 18.83 13.12
CA LEU A 6 -19.28 19.13 13.82
C LEU A 6 -19.08 18.24 15.05
N ALA A 7 -20.14 18.03 15.85
CA ALA A 7 -20.09 17.16 17.01
C ALA A 7 -19.76 15.71 16.60
N ASP A 8 -20.41 15.19 15.57
CA ASP A 8 -20.16 13.84 15.05
C ASP A 8 -18.71 13.66 14.56
N ILE A 9 -18.15 14.66 13.89
CA ILE A 9 -16.74 14.66 13.43
C ILE A 9 -15.79 14.71 14.63
N ALA A 10 -16.05 15.58 15.60
CA ALA A 10 -15.21 15.71 16.79
C ALA A 10 -15.23 14.42 17.63
N GLU A 11 -16.40 13.79 17.80
CA GLU A 11 -16.54 12.51 18.51
C GLU A 11 -15.67 11.42 17.88
N LYS A 12 -15.58 11.38 16.55
CA LYS A 12 -14.74 10.40 15.84
C LYS A 12 -13.25 10.70 15.92
N TYR A 13 -12.83 11.96 15.74
CA TYR A 13 -11.43 12.26 15.38
C TYR A 13 -10.68 13.13 16.41
N LEU A 14 -11.36 13.87 17.28
CA LEU A 14 -10.71 14.83 18.17
C LEU A 14 -9.74 14.13 19.14
N PHE A 15 -10.16 13.04 19.75
CA PHE A 15 -9.31 12.29 20.67
C PHE A 15 -8.08 11.72 19.96
N ALA A 16 -8.24 11.21 18.74
CA ALA A 16 -7.12 10.69 17.94
C ALA A 16 -6.11 11.80 17.58
N ALA A 17 -6.58 12.99 17.22
CA ALA A 17 -5.73 14.15 16.95
C ALA A 17 -4.93 14.59 18.20
N ILE A 18 -5.59 14.66 19.37
CA ILE A 18 -4.92 14.95 20.66
C ILE A 18 -3.83 13.92 20.93
N LYS A 19 -4.10 12.63 20.71
CA LYS A 19 -3.10 11.56 20.87
C LYS A 19 -1.96 11.66 19.88
N ALA A 20 -2.22 12.05 18.63
CA ALA A 20 -1.15 12.32 17.67
C ALA A 20 -0.23 13.45 18.16
N GLY A 21 -0.80 14.53 18.71
CA GLY A 21 -0.05 15.63 19.34
C GLY A 21 0.81 15.16 20.52
N GLU A 22 0.25 14.36 21.42
CA GLU A 22 0.97 13.79 22.56
C GLU A 22 2.16 12.91 22.11
N ILE A 23 1.95 12.05 21.12
CA ILE A 23 2.99 11.18 20.55
C ILE A 23 4.08 12.02 19.88
N TYR A 24 3.70 13.00 19.06
CA TYR A 24 4.64 13.92 18.42
C TYR A 24 5.55 14.58 19.45
N ARG A 25 4.99 15.23 20.48
CA ARG A 25 5.75 15.92 21.54
C ARG A 25 6.67 14.97 22.30
N LYS A 26 6.27 13.71 22.49
CA LYS A 26 7.13 12.68 23.12
C LYS A 26 8.33 12.32 22.24
N ILE A 27 8.13 12.14 20.94
CA ILE A 27 9.20 11.84 19.99
C ILE A 27 10.13 13.04 19.84
N GLU A 28 9.57 14.24 19.71
CA GLU A 28 10.31 15.51 19.60
C GLU A 28 11.23 15.73 20.80
N LYS A 29 10.78 15.48 22.03
CA LYS A 29 11.64 15.56 23.23
C LYS A 29 12.90 14.68 23.15
N SER A 30 12.82 13.57 22.42
CA SER A 30 13.93 12.61 22.31
C SER A 30 14.80 12.86 21.08
N LYS A 31 14.20 13.24 19.94
CA LYS A 31 14.88 13.38 18.65
C LYS A 31 15.21 14.83 18.27
N GLY A 32 14.54 15.81 18.88
CA GLY A 32 14.57 17.22 18.49
C GLY A 32 13.61 17.54 17.35
N ALA A 33 13.10 18.76 17.35
CA ALA A 33 12.23 19.27 16.29
C ALA A 33 12.95 19.26 14.92
N GLY A 34 12.25 18.87 13.86
CA GLY A 34 12.80 18.84 12.49
C GLY A 34 13.74 17.67 12.16
N ASN A 35 14.09 16.81 13.14
CA ASN A 35 14.97 15.66 12.94
C ASN A 35 14.22 14.38 12.54
N PHE A 36 12.93 14.47 12.24
CA PHE A 36 12.10 13.36 11.79
C PHE A 36 10.93 13.87 10.95
N VAL A 37 10.37 12.98 10.13
CA VAL A 37 9.21 13.26 9.28
C VAL A 37 7.95 12.74 9.99
N THR A 38 6.94 13.59 10.12
CA THR A 38 5.68 13.24 10.78
C THR A 38 4.63 12.90 9.73
N GLU A 39 4.09 11.68 9.82
CA GLU A 39 2.88 11.26 9.12
C GLU A 39 1.80 10.94 10.16
N VAL A 40 0.55 11.33 9.89
CA VAL A 40 -0.62 10.79 10.57
C VAL A 40 -1.40 9.92 9.59
N SER A 41 -1.77 8.71 10.01
CA SER A 41 -2.43 7.71 9.16
C SER A 41 -3.76 7.30 9.73
N MET A 42 -4.75 7.17 8.84
CA MET A 42 -6.14 6.83 9.13
C MET A 42 -6.72 5.92 8.03
N ASP A 43 -5.86 5.28 7.24
CA ASP A 43 -6.22 4.45 6.09
C ASP A 43 -6.84 3.10 6.49
N GLU A 44 -6.46 2.57 7.66
CA GLU A 44 -6.93 1.30 8.23
C GLU A 44 -8.14 1.47 9.17
N VAL A 45 -9.12 2.27 8.75
CA VAL A 45 -10.43 2.37 9.43
C VAL A 45 -11.55 1.73 8.62
N ALA A 46 -12.72 1.53 9.20
CA ALA A 46 -13.84 0.88 8.52
C ALA A 46 -14.45 1.71 7.38
N GLN A 47 -14.47 3.05 7.50
CA GLN A 47 -15.14 3.94 6.55
C GLN A 47 -14.17 5.02 6.03
N PRO A 48 -14.18 5.32 4.72
CA PRO A 48 -13.37 6.39 4.16
C PRO A 48 -13.71 7.74 4.81
N GLN A 49 -12.72 8.63 4.91
CA GLN A 49 -12.99 9.99 5.36
C GLN A 49 -13.58 10.78 4.21
N THR A 50 -14.62 11.57 4.48
CA THR A 50 -15.06 12.59 3.52
C THR A 50 -14.07 13.76 3.46
N PRO A 51 -14.02 14.54 2.37
CA PRO A 51 -13.19 15.75 2.30
C PRO A 51 -13.48 16.76 3.42
N VAL A 52 -14.74 16.83 3.88
CA VAL A 52 -15.14 17.66 5.02
C VAL A 52 -14.55 17.11 6.33
N GLU A 53 -14.58 15.80 6.55
CA GLU A 53 -13.92 15.18 7.71
C GLU A 53 -12.42 15.46 7.66
N LEU A 54 -11.76 15.29 6.50
CA LEU A 54 -10.33 15.57 6.32
C LEU A 54 -9.98 17.02 6.68
N PHE A 55 -10.79 17.98 6.25
CA PHE A 55 -10.61 19.38 6.62
C PHE A 55 -10.57 19.60 8.14
N PHE A 56 -11.53 19.03 8.87
CA PHE A 56 -11.57 19.17 10.33
C PHE A 56 -10.47 18.37 11.03
N ILE A 57 -10.07 17.22 10.49
CA ILE A 57 -8.90 16.46 10.98
C ILE A 57 -7.64 17.32 10.90
N LEU A 58 -7.41 17.97 9.75
CA LEU A 58 -6.26 18.85 9.55
C LEU A 58 -6.30 20.07 10.49
N ASN A 59 -7.48 20.65 10.73
CA ASN A 59 -7.67 21.69 11.75
C ASN A 59 -7.26 21.20 13.15
N MET A 60 -7.77 20.04 13.58
CA MET A 60 -7.49 19.48 14.89
C MET A 60 -5.99 19.17 15.07
N LEU A 61 -5.34 18.63 14.03
CA LEU A 61 -3.90 18.36 14.04
C LEU A 61 -3.06 19.66 14.05
N GLY A 62 -3.51 20.70 13.34
CA GLY A 62 -2.92 22.04 13.39
C GLY A 62 -3.00 22.66 14.78
N ASN A 63 -4.16 22.57 15.44
CA ASN A 63 -4.35 23.05 16.82
C ASN A 63 -3.47 22.30 17.84
N GLU A 64 -3.21 21.02 17.61
CA GLU A 64 -2.26 20.22 18.41
C GLU A 64 -0.79 20.52 18.10
N GLY A 65 -0.52 21.39 17.13
CA GLY A 65 0.83 21.79 16.73
C GLY A 65 1.63 20.64 16.11
N VAL A 66 0.97 19.72 15.40
CA VAL A 66 1.64 18.59 14.73
C VAL A 66 2.18 19.05 13.37
N PRO A 67 3.51 19.10 13.14
CA PRO A 67 4.09 19.51 11.86
C PRO A 67 4.03 18.36 10.85
N LEU A 68 2.85 18.13 10.30
CA LEU A 68 2.60 17.09 9.30
C LEU A 68 3.42 17.33 8.03
N GLN A 69 4.11 16.30 7.57
CA GLN A 69 4.68 16.26 6.22
C GLN A 69 3.80 15.43 5.29
N THR A 70 3.11 14.43 5.84
CA THR A 70 2.14 13.63 5.10
C THR A 70 0.89 13.32 5.94
N ILE A 71 -0.25 13.16 5.26
CA ILE A 71 -1.52 12.69 5.83
C ILE A 71 -2.04 11.54 4.98
N ALA A 72 -2.39 10.42 5.59
CA ALA A 72 -2.91 9.23 4.89
C ALA A 72 -4.39 9.00 5.24
N PRO A 73 -5.33 9.58 4.46
CA PRO A 73 -6.74 9.26 4.61
C PRO A 73 -7.04 7.86 4.04
N LYS A 74 -8.18 7.30 4.43
CA LYS A 74 -8.78 6.17 3.73
C LYS A 74 -9.62 6.67 2.56
N PHE A 75 -9.29 6.24 1.35
CA PHE A 75 -10.07 6.51 0.13
C PHE A 75 -11.23 5.52 -0.05
N SER A 76 -12.21 5.92 -0.85
CA SER A 76 -13.27 5.05 -1.34
C SER A 76 -12.74 3.93 -2.23
N GLY A 77 -13.54 2.87 -2.38
CA GLY A 77 -13.13 1.64 -3.08
C GLY A 77 -12.25 0.74 -2.20
N ARG A 78 -11.60 -0.27 -2.81
CA ARG A 78 -10.73 -1.20 -2.10
C ARG A 78 -9.30 -1.13 -2.61
N PHE A 79 -8.38 -0.96 -1.66
CA PHE A 79 -6.94 -0.96 -1.87
C PHE A 79 -6.32 -2.29 -1.42
N ASN A 80 -6.80 -3.38 -2.01
CA ASN A 80 -6.36 -4.72 -1.62
C ASN A 80 -4.85 -4.90 -1.86
N LYS A 81 -4.19 -5.64 -0.96
CA LYS A 81 -2.74 -5.88 -1.01
C LYS A 81 -2.39 -6.68 -2.26
N GLY A 82 -1.33 -6.29 -2.98
CA GLY A 82 -0.79 -7.03 -4.13
C GLY A 82 -1.60 -6.98 -5.43
N VAL A 83 -2.78 -6.34 -5.46
CA VAL A 83 -3.64 -6.30 -6.66
C VAL A 83 -4.07 -4.87 -6.99
N ASP A 84 -4.73 -4.70 -8.13
CA ASP A 84 -5.22 -3.39 -8.59
C ASP A 84 -6.39 -2.86 -7.73
N TYR A 85 -6.72 -1.59 -7.93
CA TYR A 85 -7.83 -0.91 -7.29
C TYR A 85 -9.17 -1.53 -7.69
N VAL A 86 -10.06 -1.76 -6.71
CA VAL A 86 -11.42 -2.22 -6.95
C VAL A 86 -12.40 -1.11 -6.60
N GLY A 87 -13.08 -0.57 -7.61
CA GLY A 87 -14.03 0.51 -7.48
C GLY A 87 -14.20 1.27 -8.79
N ASP A 88 -14.74 2.48 -8.72
CA ASP A 88 -14.85 3.39 -9.86
C ASP A 88 -13.64 4.36 -9.86
N PRO A 89 -12.70 4.25 -10.82
CA PRO A 89 -11.53 5.13 -10.88
C PRO A 89 -11.87 6.61 -11.02
N MET A 90 -13.01 6.95 -11.65
CA MET A 90 -13.43 8.35 -11.81
C MET A 90 -13.96 8.94 -10.50
N LYS A 91 -14.65 8.13 -9.68
CA LYS A 91 -15.04 8.55 -8.33
C LYS A 91 -13.83 8.74 -7.43
N PHE A 92 -12.86 7.82 -7.50
CA PHE A 92 -11.59 7.98 -6.80
C PHE A 92 -10.87 9.27 -7.24
N ALA A 93 -10.81 9.54 -8.54
CA ALA A 93 -10.16 10.73 -9.06
C ALA A 93 -10.81 12.03 -8.53
N LEU A 94 -12.15 12.06 -8.44
CA LEU A 94 -12.89 13.19 -7.88
C LEU A 94 -12.56 13.38 -6.38
N GLU A 95 -12.67 12.31 -5.59
CA GLU A 95 -12.35 12.32 -4.15
C GLU A 95 -10.90 12.76 -3.90
N PHE A 96 -9.95 12.19 -4.64
CA PHE A 96 -8.53 12.54 -4.54
C PHE A 96 -8.27 14.02 -4.91
N GLU A 97 -8.94 14.54 -5.93
CA GLU A 97 -8.84 15.97 -6.28
C GLU A 97 -9.41 16.87 -5.18
N GLU A 98 -10.56 16.52 -4.61
CA GLU A 98 -11.17 17.25 -3.49
C GLU A 98 -10.22 17.27 -2.28
N ASP A 99 -9.64 16.13 -1.93
CA ASP A 99 -8.68 16.02 -0.82
C ASP A 99 -7.41 16.85 -1.08
N LEU A 100 -6.90 16.89 -2.32
CA LEU A 100 -5.76 17.75 -2.67
C LEU A 100 -6.09 19.23 -2.43
N MET A 101 -7.30 19.66 -2.79
CA MET A 101 -7.75 21.03 -2.59
C MET A 101 -7.95 21.36 -1.12
N ILE A 102 -8.51 20.42 -0.35
CA ILE A 102 -8.66 20.56 1.11
C ILE A 102 -7.30 20.67 1.78
N VAL A 103 -6.33 19.83 1.44
CA VAL A 103 -4.96 19.92 1.97
C VAL A 103 -4.34 21.28 1.63
N ALA A 104 -4.44 21.72 0.37
CA ALA A 104 -3.88 23.01 -0.05
C ALA A 104 -4.49 24.19 0.74
N PHE A 105 -5.80 24.19 0.95
CA PHE A 105 -6.49 25.21 1.75
C PHE A 105 -6.10 25.14 3.24
N ALA A 106 -6.09 23.93 3.81
CA ALA A 106 -5.77 23.70 5.22
C ALA A 106 -4.34 24.12 5.58
N VAL A 107 -3.39 23.96 4.65
CA VAL A 107 -2.01 24.43 4.83
C VAL A 107 -1.96 25.93 5.10
N SER A 108 -2.68 26.75 4.31
CA SER A 108 -2.73 28.20 4.52
C SER A 108 -3.53 28.62 5.76
N GLU A 109 -4.55 27.85 6.13
CA GLU A 109 -5.49 28.23 7.19
C GLU A 109 -5.03 27.80 8.59
N PHE A 110 -4.39 26.63 8.70
CA PHE A 110 -4.12 25.97 9.99
C PHE A 110 -2.63 25.92 10.37
N GLY A 111 -1.78 26.65 9.64
CA GLY A 111 -0.33 26.70 9.93
C GLY A 111 0.37 25.35 9.78
N LEU A 112 -0.11 24.50 8.86
CA LEU A 112 0.53 23.22 8.54
C LEU A 112 1.73 23.44 7.62
N SER A 113 2.56 22.40 7.46
CA SER A 113 3.72 22.45 6.57
C SER A 113 3.32 22.78 5.14
N GLU A 114 4.02 23.71 4.49
CA GLU A 114 3.81 24.06 3.07
C GLU A 114 3.93 22.86 2.13
N ASN A 115 4.71 21.84 2.54
CA ASN A 115 4.97 20.63 1.77
C ASN A 115 4.11 19.44 2.22
N LEU A 116 2.99 19.67 2.91
CA LEU A 116 2.07 18.61 3.31
C LEU A 116 1.52 17.87 2.07
N LYS A 117 1.75 16.56 2.01
CA LYS A 117 1.29 15.70 0.92
C LYS A 117 0.26 14.68 1.38
N ILE A 118 -0.63 14.31 0.48
CA ILE A 118 -1.44 13.10 0.64
C ILE A 118 -0.52 11.88 0.54
N SER A 119 -0.72 10.92 1.43
CA SER A 119 0.00 9.66 1.49
C SER A 119 -0.96 8.50 1.18
N ILE A 120 -0.68 7.79 0.09
CA ILE A 120 -1.47 6.65 -0.37
C ILE A 120 -0.83 5.38 0.18
N HIS A 121 -1.48 4.81 1.19
CA HIS A 121 -1.14 3.49 1.73
C HIS A 121 -1.71 2.37 0.87
N SER A 122 -1.11 1.18 0.97
CA SER A 122 -1.41 0.05 0.05
C SER A 122 -1.35 0.48 -1.42
N GLY A 123 -0.48 1.45 -1.72
CA GLY A 123 -0.47 2.18 -2.97
C GLY A 123 0.18 1.42 -4.11
N SER A 124 0.94 0.36 -3.82
CA SER A 124 1.52 -0.50 -4.86
C SER A 124 0.45 -1.19 -5.69
N ASP A 125 0.76 -1.43 -6.96
CA ASP A 125 -0.02 -2.20 -7.91
C ASP A 125 -1.38 -1.58 -8.26
N LYS A 126 -1.68 -0.32 -7.89
CA LYS A 126 -2.96 0.34 -8.20
C LYS A 126 -2.98 1.01 -9.57
N PHE A 127 -2.58 0.29 -10.61
CA PHE A 127 -2.34 0.85 -11.95
C PHE A 127 -3.57 1.49 -12.59
N ALA A 128 -4.79 1.02 -12.28
CA ALA A 128 -6.01 1.63 -12.82
C ALA A 128 -6.20 3.09 -12.37
N ILE A 129 -5.67 3.48 -11.21
CA ILE A 129 -5.81 4.85 -10.67
C ILE A 129 -4.57 5.73 -10.86
N TYR A 130 -3.42 5.16 -11.23
CA TYR A 130 -2.18 5.95 -11.41
C TYR A 130 -2.29 7.05 -12.48
N PRO A 131 -2.89 6.83 -13.67
CA PRO A 131 -3.04 7.90 -14.65
C PRO A 131 -3.87 9.09 -14.12
N HIS A 132 -4.88 8.81 -13.29
CA HIS A 132 -5.70 9.83 -12.66
C HIS A 132 -4.92 10.61 -11.60
N ILE A 133 -4.19 9.91 -10.73
CA ILE A 133 -3.31 10.53 -9.72
C ILE A 133 -2.29 11.43 -10.41
N GLY A 134 -1.52 10.91 -11.37
CA GLY A 134 -0.48 11.66 -12.07
C GLY A 134 -1.00 12.91 -12.77
N ALA A 135 -2.15 12.80 -13.46
CA ALA A 135 -2.79 13.94 -14.11
C ALA A 135 -3.20 15.04 -13.12
N LEU A 136 -3.76 14.67 -11.95
CA LEU A 136 -4.18 15.61 -10.92
C LEU A 136 -3.01 16.27 -10.20
N LEU A 137 -1.95 15.50 -9.91
CA LEU A 137 -0.71 16.05 -9.34
C LEU A 137 -0.10 17.10 -10.27
N LYS A 138 -0.06 16.82 -11.58
CA LYS A 138 0.41 17.78 -12.60
C LYS A 138 -0.50 18.99 -12.74
N LYS A 139 -1.83 18.79 -12.74
CA LYS A 139 -2.82 19.86 -12.86
C LYS A 139 -2.69 20.89 -11.72
N HIS A 140 -2.41 20.42 -10.51
CA HIS A 140 -2.41 21.24 -9.29
C HIS A 140 -1.02 21.58 -8.75
N ASP A 141 0.04 21.19 -9.45
CA ASP A 141 1.44 21.34 -9.03
C ASP A 141 1.67 20.81 -7.60
N LYS A 142 1.26 19.56 -7.37
CA LYS A 142 1.34 18.88 -6.06
C LYS A 142 2.20 17.64 -6.12
N GLY A 143 2.78 17.29 -4.97
CA GLY A 143 3.43 16.00 -4.74
C GLY A 143 2.51 15.02 -4.02
N VAL A 144 2.89 13.74 -4.03
CA VAL A 144 2.24 12.66 -3.28
C VAL A 144 3.31 11.84 -2.55
N HIS A 145 2.91 11.14 -1.49
CA HIS A 145 3.68 10.05 -0.92
C HIS A 145 2.98 8.73 -1.26
N LEU A 146 3.69 7.79 -1.88
CA LEU A 146 3.15 6.48 -2.24
C LEU A 146 3.88 5.41 -1.45
N LYS A 147 3.16 4.62 -0.64
CA LYS A 147 3.77 3.53 0.13
C LYS A 147 3.66 2.21 -0.62
N THR A 148 4.82 1.60 -0.85
CA THR A 148 4.97 0.22 -1.33
C THR A 148 5.71 -0.60 -0.26
N ALA A 149 5.51 -1.91 -0.25
CA ALA A 149 6.26 -2.82 0.62
C ALA A 149 6.17 -4.26 0.09
N GLY A 150 5.01 -4.90 0.26
CA GLY A 150 4.84 -6.31 -0.08
C GLY A 150 4.92 -6.63 -1.58
N THR A 151 4.76 -5.65 -2.46
CA THR A 151 5.05 -5.84 -3.89
C THR A 151 6.53 -6.15 -4.14
N THR A 152 7.47 -5.59 -3.37
CA THR A 152 8.90 -5.94 -3.48
C THR A 152 9.12 -7.41 -3.15
N TRP A 153 8.52 -7.88 -2.05
CA TRP A 153 8.51 -9.30 -1.68
C TRP A 153 7.95 -10.20 -2.80
N LEU A 154 6.86 -9.79 -3.45
CA LEU A 154 6.29 -10.54 -4.56
C LEU A 154 7.25 -10.63 -5.75
N GLU A 155 7.94 -9.54 -6.08
CA GLU A 155 8.90 -9.54 -7.19
C GLU A 155 10.18 -10.31 -6.87
N GLU A 156 10.59 -10.39 -5.61
CA GLU A 156 11.65 -11.30 -5.16
C GLU A 156 11.25 -12.76 -5.37
N VAL A 157 10.03 -13.14 -4.98
CA VAL A 157 9.51 -14.51 -5.23
C VAL A 157 9.39 -14.80 -6.73
N ILE A 158 8.98 -13.81 -7.53
CA ILE A 158 8.93 -13.94 -8.99
C ILE A 158 10.34 -14.14 -9.55
N GLY A 159 11.32 -13.34 -9.15
CA GLY A 159 12.71 -13.50 -9.59
C GLY A 159 13.30 -14.85 -9.21
N LEU A 160 13.03 -15.34 -8.00
CA LEU A 160 13.41 -16.70 -7.58
C LEU A 160 12.72 -17.79 -8.42
N ALA A 161 11.45 -17.60 -8.77
CA ALA A 161 10.75 -18.53 -9.65
C ALA A 161 11.36 -18.53 -11.07
N GLU A 162 11.72 -17.37 -11.62
CA GLU A 162 12.35 -17.25 -12.93
C GLU A 162 13.76 -17.83 -12.96
N ALA A 163 14.50 -17.74 -11.86
CA ALA A 163 15.84 -18.33 -11.71
C ALA A 163 15.85 -19.87 -11.81
N GLY A 164 14.76 -20.54 -11.42
CA GLY A 164 14.62 -22.00 -11.55
C GLY A 164 15.24 -22.81 -10.40
N ASP A 165 15.43 -24.10 -10.62
CA ASP A 165 16.06 -25.05 -9.68
C ASP A 165 15.58 -24.90 -8.22
N LYS A 166 16.51 -24.77 -7.27
CA LYS A 166 16.20 -24.65 -5.83
C LYS A 166 15.43 -23.37 -5.49
N ALA A 167 15.61 -22.30 -6.27
CA ALA A 167 14.89 -21.05 -6.07
C ALA A 167 13.40 -21.20 -6.45
N LEU A 168 13.12 -21.93 -7.53
CA LEU A 168 11.76 -22.32 -7.89
C LEU A 168 11.15 -23.26 -6.86
N ASP A 169 11.90 -24.26 -6.38
CA ASP A 169 11.41 -25.16 -5.34
C ASP A 169 11.03 -24.39 -4.06
N PHE A 170 11.80 -23.38 -3.69
CA PHE A 170 11.48 -22.47 -2.58
C PHE A 170 10.20 -21.67 -2.83
N ALA A 171 10.06 -21.05 -4.01
CA ALA A 171 8.85 -20.29 -4.36
C ALA A 171 7.59 -21.17 -4.34
N LYS A 172 7.67 -22.39 -4.87
CA LYS A 172 6.60 -23.40 -4.80
C LYS A 172 6.29 -23.81 -3.37
N GLU A 173 7.32 -24.06 -2.56
CA GLU A 173 7.16 -24.43 -1.16
C GLU A 173 6.39 -23.35 -0.38
N ILE A 174 6.73 -22.06 -0.56
CA ILE A 174 6.04 -20.95 0.08
C ILE A 174 4.55 -20.96 -0.29
N TYR A 175 4.22 -21.07 -1.57
CA TYR A 175 2.83 -21.11 -2.02
C TYR A 175 2.06 -22.32 -1.46
N ILE A 176 2.63 -23.52 -1.59
CA ILE A 176 1.98 -24.76 -1.13
C ILE A 176 1.72 -24.71 0.38
N LYS A 177 2.68 -24.24 1.17
CA LYS A 177 2.49 -24.03 2.62
C LYS A 177 1.49 -22.92 2.94
N SER A 178 1.31 -21.97 2.05
CA SER A 178 0.32 -20.91 2.23
C SER A 178 -1.10 -21.46 2.08
N LEU A 179 -1.31 -22.43 1.18
CA LEU A 179 -2.59 -23.15 1.08
C LEU A 179 -2.94 -23.88 2.38
N GLU A 180 -1.96 -24.54 3.01
CA GLU A 180 -2.14 -25.25 4.28
C GLU A 180 -2.46 -24.33 5.46
N LYS A 181 -2.08 -23.05 5.36
CA LYS A 181 -2.16 -22.05 6.44
C LYS A 181 -3.00 -20.83 6.08
N ILE A 182 -3.92 -20.98 5.13
CA ILE A 182 -4.64 -19.85 4.53
C ILE A 182 -5.35 -19.00 5.58
N GLU A 183 -6.09 -19.61 6.51
CA GLU A 183 -6.80 -18.89 7.58
C GLU A 183 -5.84 -18.08 8.47
N GLU A 184 -4.73 -18.70 8.91
CA GLU A 184 -3.72 -18.08 9.78
C GLU A 184 -2.98 -16.92 9.08
N LEU A 185 -2.79 -17.03 7.77
CA LEU A 185 -2.12 -16.03 6.96
C LEU A 185 -3.03 -14.87 6.61
N CYS A 186 -4.29 -15.14 6.31
CA CYS A 186 -5.26 -14.17 5.83
C CYS A 186 -5.92 -13.37 6.97
N ALA A 187 -6.12 -13.96 8.15
CA ALA A 187 -6.86 -13.32 9.24
C ALA A 187 -6.38 -11.90 9.62
N PRO A 188 -5.06 -11.60 9.74
CA PRO A 188 -4.59 -10.25 10.05
C PRO A 188 -4.81 -9.23 8.92
N TYR A 189 -5.13 -9.69 7.71
CA TYR A 189 -5.26 -8.88 6.50
C TYR A 189 -6.67 -8.91 5.92
N ALA A 190 -7.65 -9.49 6.64
CA ALA A 190 -8.99 -9.77 6.12
C ALA A 190 -9.69 -8.54 5.49
N ASP A 191 -9.48 -7.35 6.04
CA ASP A 191 -10.07 -6.11 5.52
C ASP A 191 -9.41 -5.60 4.22
N VAL A 192 -8.21 -6.09 3.90
CA VAL A 192 -7.35 -5.59 2.82
C VAL A 192 -6.92 -6.69 1.83
N ILE A 193 -7.62 -7.82 1.82
CA ILE A 193 -7.52 -8.87 0.80
C ILE A 193 -8.91 -9.32 0.35
N ASP A 194 -8.97 -10.04 -0.75
CA ASP A 194 -10.23 -10.57 -1.31
C ASP A 194 -9.92 -11.83 -2.12
N ILE A 195 -9.64 -12.93 -1.39
CA ILE A 195 -9.19 -14.19 -1.96
C ILE A 195 -10.40 -15.11 -2.11
N ASP A 196 -10.65 -15.59 -3.35
CA ASP A 196 -11.52 -16.73 -3.62
C ASP A 196 -10.70 -18.02 -3.62
N ASP A 197 -10.89 -18.83 -2.58
CA ASP A 197 -10.19 -20.09 -2.39
C ASP A 197 -10.41 -21.08 -3.56
N ASN A 198 -11.56 -20.99 -4.25
CA ASN A 198 -11.86 -21.87 -5.38
C ASN A 198 -11.08 -21.48 -6.65
N ALA A 199 -10.57 -20.24 -6.69
CA ALA A 199 -9.76 -19.73 -7.79
C ALA A 199 -8.25 -19.93 -7.55
N LEU A 200 -7.85 -20.53 -6.42
CA LEU A 200 -6.45 -20.85 -6.13
C LEU A 200 -6.01 -22.13 -6.85
N PRO A 201 -4.88 -22.12 -7.58
CA PRO A 201 -4.25 -23.33 -8.11
C PRO A 201 -3.94 -24.33 -6.99
N SER A 202 -4.26 -25.60 -7.19
CA SER A 202 -3.97 -26.64 -6.19
C SER A 202 -2.46 -26.86 -6.02
N ALA A 203 -2.07 -27.40 -4.86
CA ALA A 203 -0.67 -27.78 -4.62
C ALA A 203 -0.15 -28.77 -5.68
N GLY A 204 -0.99 -29.69 -6.15
CA GLY A 204 -0.65 -30.65 -7.20
C GLY A 204 -0.35 -29.96 -8.53
N GLU A 205 -1.16 -28.99 -8.94
CA GLU A 205 -0.92 -28.20 -10.16
C GLU A 205 0.39 -27.41 -10.06
N VAL A 206 0.60 -26.67 -8.96
CA VAL A 206 1.79 -25.82 -8.81
C VAL A 206 3.09 -26.63 -8.68
N SER A 207 3.03 -27.84 -8.11
CA SER A 207 4.21 -28.69 -7.94
C SER A 207 4.92 -29.00 -9.27
N VAL A 208 4.16 -29.14 -10.35
CA VAL A 208 4.66 -29.50 -11.69
C VAL A 208 4.93 -28.29 -12.59
N TRP A 209 4.66 -27.06 -12.12
CA TRP A 209 4.93 -25.86 -12.91
C TRP A 209 6.42 -25.62 -13.11
N ASN A 210 6.78 -25.05 -14.24
CA ASN A 210 8.11 -24.47 -14.42
C ASN A 210 8.14 -23.03 -13.88
N GLY A 211 9.35 -22.44 -13.82
CA GLY A 211 9.56 -21.09 -13.30
C GLY A 211 8.73 -20.04 -14.01
N ARG A 212 8.68 -20.09 -15.33
CA ARG A 212 7.89 -19.18 -16.17
C ARG A 212 6.41 -19.20 -15.81
N LYS A 213 5.80 -20.38 -15.68
CA LYS A 213 4.37 -20.50 -15.34
C LYS A 213 4.09 -19.95 -13.94
N PHE A 214 4.93 -20.27 -12.95
CA PHE A 214 4.80 -19.74 -11.60
C PHE A 214 4.92 -18.22 -11.57
N ALA A 215 5.97 -17.68 -12.20
CA ALA A 215 6.21 -16.25 -12.32
C ALA A 215 5.06 -15.52 -13.03
N SER A 216 4.61 -16.01 -14.19
CA SER A 216 3.47 -15.44 -14.93
C SER A 216 2.18 -15.45 -14.12
N SER A 217 1.95 -16.50 -13.31
CA SER A 217 0.76 -16.56 -12.46
C SER A 217 0.82 -15.62 -11.26
N LEU A 218 2.02 -15.25 -10.80
CA LEU A 218 2.22 -14.35 -9.67
C LEU A 218 2.39 -12.88 -10.09
N ARG A 219 2.95 -12.60 -11.28
CA ARG A 219 3.26 -11.26 -11.77
C ARG A 219 1.99 -10.50 -12.10
N HIS A 220 1.86 -9.28 -11.59
CA HIS A 220 0.66 -8.47 -11.80
C HIS A 220 0.57 -7.92 -13.22
N ASP A 221 -0.02 -8.72 -14.10
CA ASP A 221 -0.29 -8.41 -15.50
C ASP A 221 -1.71 -8.86 -15.86
N GLN A 222 -2.65 -7.92 -15.86
CA GLN A 222 -4.06 -8.20 -16.18
C GLN A 222 -4.28 -8.69 -17.62
N GLY A 223 -3.31 -8.45 -18.52
CA GLY A 223 -3.36 -8.94 -19.90
C GLY A 223 -2.88 -10.38 -20.05
N ASN A 224 -2.24 -10.95 -19.02
CA ASN A 224 -1.70 -12.29 -19.06
C ASN A 224 -2.75 -13.30 -18.57
N PRO A 225 -3.16 -14.29 -19.38
CA PRO A 225 -4.15 -15.28 -18.97
C PRO A 225 -3.68 -16.19 -17.82
N ASP A 226 -2.37 -16.26 -17.57
CA ASP A 226 -1.83 -17.02 -16.45
C ASP A 226 -1.97 -16.29 -15.11
N TYR A 227 -2.06 -14.95 -15.12
CA TYR A 227 -2.08 -14.13 -13.91
C TYR A 227 -3.26 -14.52 -13.01
N ASN A 228 -2.94 -14.80 -11.74
CA ASN A 228 -3.93 -15.16 -10.75
C ASN A 228 -3.86 -14.18 -9.56
N PRO A 229 -4.83 -13.24 -9.44
CA PRO A 229 -4.83 -12.27 -8.36
C PRO A 229 -4.96 -12.93 -6.97
N ASN A 230 -5.74 -14.01 -6.84
CA ASN A 230 -5.92 -14.73 -5.58
C ASN A 230 -4.58 -15.34 -5.09
N MET A 231 -3.84 -15.99 -6.00
CA MET A 231 -2.50 -16.50 -5.71
C MET A 231 -1.54 -15.37 -5.29
N ARG A 232 -1.58 -14.23 -5.99
CA ARG A 232 -0.74 -13.07 -5.66
C ARG A 232 -1.04 -12.52 -4.27
N GLN A 233 -2.31 -12.39 -3.91
CA GLN A 233 -2.71 -11.95 -2.57
C GLN A 233 -2.28 -12.95 -1.49
N LEU A 234 -2.45 -14.25 -1.74
CA LEU A 234 -2.05 -15.28 -0.79
C LEU A 234 -0.53 -15.25 -0.54
N ILE A 235 0.29 -15.17 -1.59
CA ILE A 235 1.75 -15.05 -1.43
C ILE A 235 2.13 -13.71 -0.79
N HIS A 236 1.41 -12.63 -1.07
CA HIS A 236 1.68 -11.31 -0.48
C HIS A 236 1.62 -11.36 1.06
N VAL A 237 0.67 -12.10 1.64
CA VAL A 237 0.54 -12.24 3.10
C VAL A 237 1.38 -13.39 3.67
N ALA A 238 2.03 -14.18 2.81
CA ALA A 238 2.85 -15.34 3.17
C ALA A 238 4.32 -15.04 3.50
N TYR A 239 4.76 -13.77 3.48
CA TYR A 239 6.15 -13.38 3.74
C TYR A 239 6.70 -13.94 5.07
N LYS A 240 5.84 -14.17 6.08
CA LYS A 240 6.22 -14.78 7.36
C LYS A 240 6.76 -16.21 7.21
N LEU A 241 6.36 -16.95 6.17
CA LEU A 241 6.88 -18.29 5.86
C LEU A 241 8.33 -18.23 5.37
N ALA A 242 8.68 -17.21 4.58
CA ALA A 242 10.07 -16.99 4.18
C ALA A 242 10.93 -16.49 5.36
N ALA A 243 10.36 -15.65 6.22
CA ALA A 243 11.03 -15.22 7.45
C ALA A 243 11.31 -16.36 8.46
N GLN A 244 10.59 -17.49 8.38
CA GLN A 244 10.92 -18.70 9.14
C GLN A 244 12.15 -19.44 8.58
N LYS A 245 12.59 -19.08 7.37
CA LYS A 245 13.73 -19.65 6.65
C LYS A 245 14.72 -18.57 6.21
N THR A 246 14.85 -17.49 6.98
CA THR A 246 15.60 -16.28 6.57
C THR A 246 16.97 -16.55 5.99
N GLU A 247 17.81 -17.38 6.63
CA GLU A 247 19.16 -17.67 6.13
C GLU A 247 19.16 -18.32 4.75
N PHE A 248 18.22 -19.25 4.51
CA PHE A 248 18.11 -19.92 3.21
C PHE A 248 17.53 -18.99 2.16
N TYR A 249 16.51 -18.22 2.51
CA TYR A 249 15.91 -17.23 1.65
C TYR A 249 16.92 -16.16 1.21
N PHE A 250 17.68 -15.58 2.14
CA PHE A 250 18.71 -14.58 1.81
C PHE A 250 19.83 -15.16 0.94
N ARG A 251 20.26 -16.40 1.18
CA ARG A 251 21.21 -17.06 0.29
C ARG A 251 20.68 -17.18 -1.14
N LEU A 252 19.41 -17.54 -1.32
CA LEU A 252 18.81 -17.61 -2.65
C LEU A 252 18.74 -16.23 -3.32
N LEU A 253 18.45 -15.16 -2.55
CA LEU A 253 18.48 -13.80 -3.08
C LEU A 253 19.88 -13.39 -3.53
N GLU A 254 20.92 -13.72 -2.76
CA GLU A 254 22.32 -13.44 -3.10
C GLU A 254 22.78 -14.26 -4.33
N GLU A 255 22.45 -15.54 -4.39
CA GLU A 255 22.81 -16.43 -5.50
C GLU A 255 22.12 -16.02 -6.83
N HIS A 256 20.95 -15.39 -6.76
CA HIS A 256 20.13 -14.99 -7.90
C HIS A 256 19.89 -13.48 -8.00
N GLU A 257 20.82 -12.68 -7.47
CA GLU A 257 20.70 -11.22 -7.35
C GLU A 257 20.34 -10.54 -8.67
N GLU A 258 20.96 -10.94 -9.78
CA GLU A 258 20.74 -10.33 -11.10
C GLU A 258 19.27 -10.38 -11.52
N VAL A 259 18.66 -11.57 -11.53
CA VAL A 259 17.26 -11.76 -11.96
C VAL A 259 16.28 -11.14 -10.96
N VAL A 260 16.55 -11.29 -9.66
CA VAL A 260 15.71 -10.74 -8.60
C VAL A 260 15.71 -9.21 -8.64
N SER A 261 16.88 -8.59 -8.72
CA SER A 261 17.02 -7.13 -8.77
C SER A 261 16.40 -6.54 -10.03
N GLU A 262 16.49 -7.22 -11.18
CA GLU A 262 15.79 -6.82 -12.40
C GLU A 262 14.27 -6.81 -12.21
N CYS A 263 13.69 -7.85 -11.60
CA CYS A 263 12.26 -7.92 -11.32
C CYS A 263 11.81 -6.79 -10.36
N VAL A 264 12.55 -6.56 -9.28
CA VAL A 264 12.26 -5.50 -8.32
C VAL A 264 12.40 -4.12 -8.98
N PHE A 265 13.46 -3.91 -9.76
CA PHE A 265 13.70 -2.66 -10.47
C PHE A 265 12.58 -2.36 -11.47
N ASP A 266 12.22 -3.32 -12.32
CA ASP A 266 11.14 -3.13 -13.30
C ASP A 266 9.82 -2.77 -12.60
N ASN A 267 9.50 -3.46 -11.50
CA ASN A 267 8.29 -3.17 -10.75
C ASN A 267 8.31 -1.75 -10.15
N ILE A 268 9.36 -1.38 -9.43
CA ILE A 268 9.41 -0.08 -8.75
C ILE A 268 9.58 1.07 -9.75
N TYR A 269 10.52 0.96 -10.69
CA TYR A 269 10.82 2.03 -11.61
C TYR A 269 9.80 2.09 -12.77
N ASN A 270 9.73 1.05 -13.60
CA ASN A 270 8.92 1.09 -14.82
C ASN A 270 7.42 1.02 -14.52
N ARG A 271 7.00 0.15 -13.61
CA ARG A 271 5.56 -0.09 -13.37
C ARG A 271 4.96 0.89 -12.36
N HIS A 272 5.72 1.39 -11.40
CA HIS A 272 5.23 2.36 -10.42
C HIS A 272 5.65 3.80 -10.71
N ILE A 273 6.95 4.12 -10.65
CA ILE A 273 7.43 5.50 -10.77
C ILE A 273 7.08 6.08 -12.15
N CYS A 274 7.45 5.40 -13.24
CA CYS A 274 7.19 5.90 -14.59
C CYS A 274 5.70 6.08 -14.84
N ARG A 275 4.86 5.08 -14.51
CA ARG A 275 3.41 5.19 -14.75
C ARG A 275 2.71 6.28 -13.93
N LEU A 276 3.25 6.61 -12.76
CA LEU A 276 2.66 7.62 -11.88
C LEU A 276 3.13 9.04 -12.21
N PHE A 277 4.38 9.21 -12.66
CA PHE A 277 5.02 10.52 -12.75
C PHE A 277 5.52 10.92 -14.15
N LEU A 278 5.66 9.99 -15.10
CA LEU A 278 6.25 10.23 -16.44
C LEU A 278 5.22 10.01 -17.57
#